data_AF-T1RTG8-F1
#
_entry.id   AF-T1RTG8-F1
#
_cell.length_a   1.000
_cell.length_b   1.000
_cell.length_c   1.000
_cell.angle_alpha   90.00
_cell.angle_beta   90.00
_cell.angle_gamma   90.00
#
_symmetry.space_group_name_H-M   'P 1'
#
loop_
_entity.id
_entity.type
_entity.pdbx_description
1 polymer ?
#
loop_
_entity_poly.entity_id
_entity_poly.type
_entity_poly.pdbx_seq_one_letter_code
_entity_poly.pdbx_strand_id
1 'polypeptide(L)'
;TEDDDEDDYTEYKLTESIDNILVKMFKTNENNDKSELIKLEEVDDSLKLELMNYCSLLKDVDTTGTLHNYGMGNEMDIFNNLKRLLIYHSEENINTLKNKFRNAAVCLKNVDDWIVNKRGLVLPELNYDLEYFNEHLYNDKNSPEDKDNKGKGVVHVDTTLEKEDTLSYDNSDNMFCNKEYCNRLKDENNCISNLQVEDQGNCDTSWIFASKYHLETIRCMKGYEPTKISALYVANCYKGEHKDRCDEGSSPMEFLQIIEDYGFLPAESNYPYNYVKVGEQCPKVEDHWMNLWDNGKILHNKNEPNSLDGKGYTAYESERFHDNMDAFVKIIKTEVMNKR
;
A
#
# COMPACT_ATOMS: atom_id res chain seq x y z
N THR A 1 15.96 21.26 -15.26
CA THR A 1 17.36 21.29 -15.73
C THR A 1 17.42 20.55 -17.06
N GLU A 2 18.44 20.71 -17.91
CA GLU A 2 18.54 19.96 -19.19
C GLU A 2 18.48 18.42 -19.01
N ASP A 3 18.62 17.93 -17.78
CA ASP A 3 18.46 16.54 -17.32
C ASP A 3 16.99 16.04 -17.37
N ASP A 4 16.01 16.90 -17.07
CA ASP A 4 14.59 16.51 -17.11
C ASP A 4 14.14 16.25 -18.57
N ASP A 5 14.77 16.94 -19.54
CA ASP A 5 14.52 16.74 -20.97
C ASP A 5 15.09 15.39 -21.47
N GLU A 6 16.13 14.85 -20.81
CA GLU A 6 16.75 13.56 -21.15
C GLU A 6 15.93 12.37 -20.60
N ASP A 7 15.38 12.52 -19.39
CA ASP A 7 14.43 11.56 -18.81
C ASP A 7 13.16 11.47 -19.67
N ASP A 8 12.57 12.60 -20.06
CA ASP A 8 11.39 12.65 -20.94
C ASP A 8 11.64 11.98 -22.30
N TYR A 9 12.86 12.10 -22.84
CA TYR A 9 13.25 11.47 -24.10
C TYR A 9 13.37 9.94 -23.99
N THR A 10 13.93 9.44 -22.89
CA THR A 10 14.05 8.00 -22.65
C THR A 10 12.67 7.37 -22.41
N GLU A 11 11.79 8.08 -21.72
CA GLU A 11 10.39 7.69 -21.52
C GLU A 11 9.57 7.63 -22.82
N TYR A 12 9.81 8.58 -23.72
CA TYR A 12 9.23 8.56 -25.06
C TYR A 12 9.68 7.32 -25.86
N LYS A 13 10.97 7.01 -25.86
CA LYS A 13 11.52 5.81 -26.51
C LYS A 13 10.98 4.52 -25.93
N LEU A 14 10.85 4.45 -24.61
CA LEU A 14 10.25 3.29 -23.94
C LEU A 14 8.81 3.07 -24.42
N THR A 15 8.05 4.15 -24.56
CA THR A 15 6.67 4.09 -25.07
C THR A 15 6.61 3.59 -26.52
N GLU A 16 7.49 4.09 -27.39
CA GLU A 16 7.61 3.60 -28.78
C GLU A 16 7.96 2.11 -28.82
N SER A 17 8.90 1.67 -27.97
CA SER A 17 9.31 0.27 -27.90
C SER A 17 8.18 -0.65 -27.42
N ILE A 18 7.41 -0.23 -26.41
CA ILE A 18 6.21 -0.94 -25.94
C ILE A 18 5.20 -1.10 -27.08
N ASP A 19 4.96 -0.04 -27.85
CA ASP A 19 4.01 -0.07 -28.96
C ASP A 19 4.46 -1.02 -30.08
N ASN A 20 5.75 -0.99 -30.42
CA ASN A 20 6.35 -1.88 -31.40
C ASN A 20 6.26 -3.35 -30.96
N ILE A 21 6.54 -3.65 -29.69
CA ILE A 21 6.41 -5.01 -29.14
C ILE A 21 4.96 -5.46 -29.20
N LEU A 22 4.01 -4.65 -28.72
CA LEU A 22 2.60 -5.00 -28.74
C LEU A 22 2.12 -5.35 -30.15
N VAL A 23 2.49 -4.57 -31.17
CA VAL A 23 2.14 -4.89 -32.57
C VAL A 23 2.73 -6.24 -33.01
N LYS A 24 3.99 -6.51 -32.69
CA LYS A 24 4.67 -7.76 -33.06
C LYS A 24 4.18 -8.99 -32.28
N MET A 25 3.62 -8.80 -31.09
CA MET A 25 3.12 -9.89 -30.24
C MET A 25 1.83 -10.53 -30.75
N PHE A 26 1.14 -9.91 -31.70
CA PHE A 26 -0.09 -10.43 -32.29
C PHE A 26 0.04 -10.67 -33.79
N LYS A 27 -0.68 -11.67 -34.28
CA LYS A 27 -0.90 -11.92 -35.72
C LYS A 27 -2.37 -11.77 -36.07
N THR A 28 -2.63 -11.34 -37.30
CA THR A 28 -3.98 -11.29 -37.86
C THR A 28 -4.28 -12.64 -38.51
N ASN A 29 -5.39 -13.27 -38.14
CA ASN A 29 -5.78 -14.55 -38.73
C ASN A 29 -6.50 -14.31 -40.06
N GLU A 30 -6.13 -15.01 -41.13
CA GLU A 30 -6.66 -14.78 -42.50
C GLU A 30 -8.19 -15.00 -42.62
N ASN A 31 -8.81 -15.66 -41.63
CA ASN A 31 -10.22 -16.04 -41.64
C ASN A 31 -11.09 -15.38 -40.56
N ASN A 32 -10.55 -14.47 -39.72
CA ASN A 32 -11.32 -13.75 -38.69
C ASN A 32 -10.62 -12.43 -38.29
N ASP A 33 -11.40 -11.37 -38.04
CA ASP A 33 -10.96 -10.05 -37.54
C ASP A 33 -10.39 -10.09 -36.09
N LYS A 34 -9.97 -11.25 -35.58
CA LYS A 34 -9.45 -11.40 -34.22
C LYS A 34 -7.93 -11.61 -34.25
N SER A 35 -7.22 -10.69 -33.62
CA SER A 35 -5.79 -10.78 -33.36
C SER A 35 -5.49 -11.90 -32.37
N GLU A 36 -4.53 -12.77 -32.69
CA GLU A 36 -4.09 -13.87 -31.83
C GLU A 36 -2.64 -13.66 -31.38
N LEU A 37 -2.32 -14.02 -30.14
CA LEU A 37 -0.94 -13.97 -29.64
C LEU A 37 -0.04 -14.94 -30.41
N ILE A 38 1.16 -14.50 -30.75
CA ILE A 38 2.14 -15.35 -31.43
C ILE A 38 2.67 -16.45 -30.50
N LYS A 39 3.10 -17.56 -31.10
CA LYS A 39 3.77 -18.65 -30.38
C LYS A 39 5.28 -18.41 -30.27
N LEU A 40 5.93 -19.19 -29.42
CA LEU A 40 7.37 -19.06 -29.13
C LEU A 40 8.22 -19.28 -30.39
N GLU A 41 7.81 -20.24 -31.22
CA GLU A 41 8.41 -20.57 -32.49
C GLU A 41 8.20 -19.52 -33.59
N GLU A 42 7.29 -18.56 -33.38
CA GLU A 42 6.99 -17.46 -34.30
C GLU A 42 7.77 -16.17 -33.97
N VAL A 43 8.63 -16.21 -32.94
CA VAL A 43 9.46 -15.08 -32.52
C VAL A 43 10.63 -14.90 -33.49
N ASP A 44 10.55 -13.89 -34.34
CA ASP A 44 11.62 -13.52 -35.27
C ASP A 44 12.76 -12.73 -34.59
N ASP A 45 13.88 -12.57 -35.30
CA ASP A 45 15.06 -11.86 -34.78
C ASP A 45 14.81 -10.35 -34.59
N SER A 46 13.82 -9.77 -35.28
CA SER A 46 13.44 -8.37 -35.11
C SER A 46 12.72 -8.14 -33.78
N LEU A 47 11.85 -9.06 -33.38
CA LEU A 47 11.19 -9.03 -32.08
C LEU A 47 12.19 -9.29 -30.96
N LYS A 48 13.12 -10.26 -31.12
CA LYS A 48 14.20 -10.49 -30.15
C LYS A 48 15.01 -9.23 -29.87
N LEU A 49 15.42 -8.52 -30.92
CA LEU A 49 16.18 -7.28 -30.79
C LEU A 49 15.36 -6.19 -30.07
N GLU A 50 14.09 -6.06 -30.41
CA GLU A 50 13.19 -5.08 -29.77
C GLU A 50 12.99 -5.39 -28.28
N LEU A 51 12.84 -6.66 -27.89
CA LEU A 51 12.67 -7.08 -26.50
C LEU A 51 13.90 -6.73 -25.65
N MET A 52 15.11 -6.93 -26.18
CA MET A 52 16.34 -6.53 -25.46
C MET A 52 16.48 -5.02 -25.38
N ASN A 53 16.16 -4.30 -26.45
CA ASN A 53 16.19 -2.84 -26.47
C ASN A 53 15.22 -2.26 -25.42
N TYR A 54 13.99 -2.77 -25.39
CA TYR A 54 12.98 -2.43 -24.40
C TYR A 54 13.47 -2.63 -22.95
N CYS A 55 14.06 -3.79 -22.65
CA CYS A 55 14.57 -4.05 -21.31
C CYS A 55 15.82 -3.22 -20.95
N SER A 56 16.62 -2.81 -21.94
CA SER A 56 17.69 -1.83 -21.74
C SER A 56 17.10 -0.47 -21.35
N LEU A 57 16.11 0.02 -22.11
CA LEU A 57 15.42 1.29 -21.83
C LEU A 57 14.77 1.27 -20.45
N LEU A 58 14.07 0.19 -20.09
CA LEU A 58 13.48 0.03 -18.76
C LEU A 58 14.54 0.07 -17.66
N LYS A 59 15.70 -0.54 -17.88
CA LYS A 59 16.79 -0.53 -16.89
C LYS A 59 17.34 0.87 -16.66
N ASP A 60 17.38 1.70 -17.70
CA ASP A 60 17.90 3.08 -17.61
C ASP A 60 16.94 3.98 -16.81
N VAL A 61 15.62 3.79 -16.94
CA VAL A 61 14.61 4.58 -16.21
C VAL A 61 14.12 3.95 -14.89
N ASP A 62 14.52 2.71 -14.59
CA ASP A 62 14.07 1.98 -13.40
C ASP A 62 14.66 2.59 -12.11
N THR A 63 13.84 3.35 -11.41
CA THR A 63 14.16 3.90 -10.08
C THR A 63 13.79 2.94 -8.93
N THR A 64 13.17 1.80 -9.22
CA THR A 64 12.69 0.84 -8.21
C THR A 64 13.76 -0.13 -7.75
N GLY A 65 14.85 -0.27 -8.51
CA GLY A 65 15.95 -1.18 -8.21
C GLY A 65 15.73 -2.62 -8.66
N THR A 66 14.65 -2.91 -9.37
CA THR A 66 14.31 -4.26 -9.84
C THR A 66 15.41 -4.81 -10.75
N LEU A 67 15.87 -4.02 -11.73
CA LEU A 67 16.88 -4.46 -12.72
C LEU A 67 18.32 -4.13 -12.30
N HIS A 68 18.49 -3.45 -11.18
CA HIS A 68 19.79 -3.24 -10.54
C HIS A 68 20.21 -4.45 -9.72
N ASN A 69 19.28 -5.06 -8.99
CA ASN A 69 19.58 -6.08 -7.98
C ASN A 69 19.45 -7.52 -8.49
N TYR A 70 18.68 -7.77 -9.56
CA TYR A 70 18.42 -9.11 -10.08
C TYR A 70 18.84 -9.29 -11.54
N GLY A 71 19.01 -10.55 -11.93
CA GLY A 71 19.45 -10.90 -13.28
C GLY A 71 18.38 -10.64 -14.33
N MET A 72 18.71 -9.86 -15.36
CA MET A 72 17.87 -9.68 -16.55
C MET A 72 17.77 -10.98 -17.35
N GLY A 73 16.57 -11.26 -17.86
CA GLY A 73 16.29 -12.39 -18.73
C GLY A 73 16.89 -12.22 -20.13
N ASN A 74 16.99 -13.33 -20.85
CA ASN A 74 17.22 -13.28 -22.31
C ASN A 74 15.90 -12.98 -23.05
N GLU A 75 15.98 -12.89 -24.38
CA GLU A 75 14.84 -12.56 -25.26
C GLU A 75 13.63 -13.47 -25.05
N MET A 76 13.88 -14.76 -24.80
CA MET A 76 12.84 -15.76 -24.61
C MET A 76 12.23 -15.68 -23.22
N ASP A 77 13.02 -15.34 -22.20
CA ASP A 77 12.51 -15.08 -20.84
C ASP A 77 11.55 -13.88 -20.88
N ILE A 78 11.99 -12.76 -21.48
CA ILE A 78 11.22 -11.52 -21.62
C ILE A 78 9.92 -11.79 -22.42
N PHE A 79 10.03 -12.46 -23.57
CA PHE A 79 8.86 -12.83 -24.36
C PHE A 79 7.84 -13.64 -23.56
N ASN A 80 8.30 -14.65 -22.80
CA ASN A 80 7.41 -15.48 -21.99
C ASN A 80 6.76 -14.69 -20.85
N ASN A 81 7.49 -13.76 -20.22
CA ASN A 81 6.96 -12.89 -19.18
C ASN A 81 5.85 -11.98 -19.74
N LEU A 82 6.10 -11.31 -20.86
CA LEU A 82 5.11 -10.47 -21.54
C LEU A 82 3.91 -11.27 -22.05
N LYS A 83 4.14 -12.47 -22.59
CA LYS A 83 3.07 -13.38 -23.01
C LYS A 83 2.17 -13.77 -21.84
N ARG A 84 2.75 -14.15 -20.69
CA ARG A 84 1.99 -14.43 -19.46
C ARG A 84 1.16 -13.21 -19.06
N LEU A 85 1.77 -12.03 -19.02
CA LEU A 85 1.09 -10.78 -18.70
C LEU A 85 -0.14 -10.55 -19.61
N LEU A 86 0.03 -10.66 -20.93
CA LEU A 86 -1.05 -10.48 -21.90
C LEU A 86 -2.18 -11.51 -21.73
N ILE A 87 -1.84 -12.77 -21.41
CA ILE A 87 -2.85 -13.81 -21.14
C ILE A 87 -3.66 -13.49 -19.89
N TYR A 88 -3.01 -13.06 -18.80
CA TYR A 88 -3.68 -12.69 -17.56
C TYR A 88 -4.55 -11.43 -17.69
N HIS A 89 -4.27 -10.57 -18.68
CA HIS A 89 -4.94 -9.29 -18.90
C HIS A 89 -5.65 -9.22 -20.25
N SER A 90 -6.15 -10.35 -20.78
CA SER A 90 -6.75 -10.42 -22.11
C SER A 90 -8.02 -9.58 -22.31
N GLU A 91 -8.69 -9.20 -21.22
CA GLU A 91 -9.91 -8.38 -21.23
C GLU A 91 -9.62 -6.88 -21.09
N GLU A 92 -8.38 -6.51 -20.81
CA GLU A 92 -8.01 -5.11 -20.60
C GLU A 92 -7.80 -4.37 -21.93
N ASN A 93 -8.03 -3.06 -21.91
CA ASN A 93 -7.77 -2.23 -23.07
C ASN A 93 -6.25 -2.02 -23.27
N ILE A 94 -5.89 -1.56 -24.47
CA ILE A 94 -4.47 -1.40 -24.85
C ILE A 94 -3.71 -0.43 -23.95
N ASN A 95 -4.35 0.63 -23.42
CA ASN A 95 -3.67 1.59 -22.56
C ASN A 95 -3.31 0.96 -21.21
N THR A 96 -4.19 0.14 -20.65
CA THR A 96 -3.90 -0.59 -19.41
C THR A 96 -2.75 -1.58 -19.63
N LEU A 97 -2.72 -2.27 -20.78
CA LEU A 97 -1.62 -3.17 -21.13
C LEU A 97 -0.30 -2.42 -21.26
N LYS A 98 -0.26 -1.30 -22.00
CA LYS A 98 0.93 -0.44 -22.12
C LYS A 98 1.44 0.00 -20.74
N ASN A 99 0.53 0.32 -19.82
CA ASN A 99 0.91 0.70 -18.46
C ASN A 99 1.57 -0.45 -17.69
N LYS A 100 1.09 -1.69 -17.84
CA LYS A 100 1.70 -2.86 -17.18
C LYS A 100 3.06 -3.23 -17.75
N PHE A 101 3.31 -2.94 -19.02
CA PHE A 101 4.63 -3.09 -19.65
C PHE A 101 5.66 -2.09 -19.06
N ARG A 102 5.26 -1.12 -18.23
CA ARG A 102 6.22 -0.25 -17.54
C ARG A 102 6.76 -0.86 -16.24
N ASN A 103 6.23 -2.01 -15.80
CA ASN A 103 6.80 -2.71 -14.65
C ASN A 103 8.07 -3.47 -15.06
N ALA A 104 9.22 -3.03 -14.54
CA ALA A 104 10.54 -3.59 -14.80
C ALA A 104 10.66 -5.11 -14.51
N ALA A 105 9.76 -5.67 -13.69
CA ALA A 105 9.71 -7.11 -13.37
C ALA A 105 9.61 -8.00 -14.61
N VAL A 106 9.00 -7.54 -15.71
CA VAL A 106 8.85 -8.34 -16.93
C VAL A 106 10.19 -8.64 -17.62
N CYS A 107 11.23 -7.87 -17.30
CA CYS A 107 12.60 -8.06 -17.80
C CYS A 107 13.45 -8.99 -16.92
N LEU A 108 12.91 -9.49 -15.81
CA LEU A 108 13.62 -10.42 -14.94
C LEU A 108 13.72 -11.81 -15.56
N LYS A 109 14.85 -12.47 -15.34
CA LYS A 109 15.01 -13.89 -15.67
C LYS A 109 14.05 -14.75 -14.84
N ASN A 110 13.89 -14.41 -13.56
CA ASN A 110 12.91 -14.99 -12.67
C ASN A 110 12.02 -13.88 -12.11
N VAL A 111 10.75 -13.82 -12.53
CA VAL A 111 9.83 -12.75 -12.10
C VAL A 111 9.50 -12.81 -10.61
N ASP A 112 9.70 -13.96 -9.95
CA ASP A 112 9.46 -14.10 -8.51
C ASP A 112 10.46 -13.27 -7.69
N ASP A 113 11.62 -12.93 -8.26
CA ASP A 113 12.64 -12.10 -7.62
C ASP A 113 12.12 -10.69 -7.32
N TRP A 114 11.13 -10.20 -8.08
CA TRP A 114 10.56 -8.85 -7.93
C TRP A 114 10.02 -8.56 -6.52
N ILE A 115 9.53 -9.58 -5.82
CA ILE A 115 8.91 -9.42 -4.49
C ILE A 115 9.78 -9.91 -3.34
N VAL A 116 10.99 -10.40 -3.62
CA VAL A 116 11.88 -10.98 -2.59
C VAL A 116 12.23 -9.94 -1.53
N ASN A 117 12.61 -8.73 -1.94
CA ASN A 117 12.90 -7.59 -1.06
C ASN A 117 11.92 -6.42 -1.28
N LYS A 118 10.65 -6.75 -1.51
CA LYS A 118 9.56 -5.77 -1.73
C LYS A 118 8.38 -6.03 -0.79
N ARG A 119 8.69 -6.44 0.44
CA ARG A 119 7.74 -6.75 1.52
C ARG A 119 7.98 -5.77 2.66
N GLY A 120 8.12 -6.24 3.90
CA GLY A 120 8.49 -5.39 5.02
C GLY A 120 7.71 -5.54 6.31
N LEU A 121 6.70 -6.42 6.38
CA LEU A 121 6.04 -6.71 7.64
C LEU A 121 6.77 -7.81 8.40
N VAL A 122 7.27 -7.47 9.59
CA VAL A 122 7.77 -8.42 10.59
C VAL A 122 6.92 -8.24 11.84
N LEU A 123 6.16 -9.28 12.21
CA LEU A 123 5.29 -9.24 13.37
C LEU A 123 6.13 -9.24 14.66
N PRO A 124 5.87 -8.32 15.61
CA PRO A 124 6.53 -8.36 16.91
C PRO A 124 6.05 -9.58 17.73
N GLU A 125 6.79 -9.95 18.76
CA GLU A 125 6.32 -10.93 19.74
C GLU A 125 5.12 -10.35 20.50
N LEU A 126 3.95 -10.96 20.33
CA LEU A 126 2.72 -10.57 21.04
C LEU A 126 2.48 -11.50 22.24
N ASN A 127 2.21 -10.91 23.40
CA ASN A 127 1.83 -11.69 24.58
C ASN A 127 0.31 -11.85 24.64
N TYR A 128 -0.18 -12.88 23.94
CA TYR A 128 -1.60 -13.21 23.85
C TYR A 128 -2.27 -13.44 25.21
N ASP A 129 -1.52 -13.87 26.24
CA ASP A 129 -2.08 -14.14 27.57
C ASP A 129 -2.42 -12.84 28.35
N LEU A 130 -1.75 -11.73 28.07
CA LEU A 130 -2.06 -10.43 28.69
C LEU A 130 -3.09 -9.63 27.88
N GLU A 131 -3.11 -9.82 26.56
CA GLU A 131 -3.97 -9.05 25.66
C GLU A 131 -5.38 -9.66 25.51
N TYR A 132 -5.56 -10.97 25.73
CA TYR A 132 -6.86 -11.63 25.53
C TYR A 132 -7.55 -12.16 26.80
N PHE A 133 -6.93 -12.14 27.98
CA PHE A 133 -7.59 -12.66 29.19
C PHE A 133 -8.58 -11.67 29.82
N ASN A 134 -9.85 -11.80 29.41
CA ASN A 134 -11.02 -11.49 30.24
C ASN A 134 -12.12 -12.56 30.01
N GLU A 135 -11.76 -13.82 30.18
CA GLU A 135 -12.68 -14.97 30.06
C GLU A 135 -13.73 -15.04 31.21
N HIS A 136 -13.59 -14.19 32.23
CA HIS A 136 -14.47 -14.19 33.41
C HIS A 136 -15.85 -13.55 33.22
N LEU A 137 -16.17 -12.98 32.04
CA LEU A 137 -17.53 -12.47 31.76
C LEU A 137 -18.47 -13.50 31.13
N TYR A 138 -18.00 -14.73 30.86
CA TYR A 138 -18.82 -15.79 30.27
C TYR A 138 -19.41 -16.80 31.26
N ASN A 139 -19.12 -16.68 32.56
CA ASN A 139 -19.60 -17.62 33.58
C ASN A 139 -20.18 -16.90 34.81
N ASP A 140 -21.35 -16.27 34.66
CA ASP A 140 -22.25 -16.06 35.79
C ASP A 140 -23.62 -16.67 35.49
N LYS A 141 -23.62 -18.00 35.33
CA LYS A 141 -24.80 -18.82 35.57
C LYS A 141 -24.80 -19.19 37.04
N ASN A 142 -25.45 -18.40 37.89
CA ASN A 142 -26.18 -18.84 39.09
C ASN A 142 -26.77 -17.63 39.85
N SER A 143 -28.01 -17.26 39.55
CA SER A 143 -28.91 -16.75 40.59
C SER A 143 -30.37 -17.15 40.28
N PRO A 144 -31.16 -17.61 41.26
CA PRO A 144 -32.47 -18.21 41.01
C PRO A 144 -33.56 -17.16 40.81
N GLU A 145 -34.35 -17.40 39.77
CA GLU A 145 -35.72 -16.96 39.46
C GLU A 145 -36.40 -15.92 40.36
N ASP A 146 -36.79 -14.79 39.77
CA ASP A 146 -38.12 -14.22 40.03
C ASP A 146 -38.82 -13.78 38.74
N LYS A 147 -40.11 -14.09 38.67
CA LYS A 147 -40.93 -14.21 37.46
C LYS A 147 -41.49 -12.85 37.00
N ASP A 148 -41.37 -12.53 35.70
CA ASP A 148 -42.50 -12.37 34.76
C ASP A 148 -42.16 -11.56 33.48
N ASN A 149 -42.45 -12.21 32.34
CA ASN A 149 -42.79 -11.71 31.00
C ASN A 149 -41.86 -10.79 30.16
N LYS A 150 -41.32 -11.43 29.10
CA LYS A 150 -41.25 -11.00 27.68
C LYS A 150 -40.44 -9.74 27.31
N GLY A 151 -39.21 -9.98 26.82
CA GLY A 151 -38.51 -9.09 25.91
C GLY A 151 -37.18 -9.70 25.46
N LYS A 152 -36.99 -9.91 24.15
CA LYS A 152 -35.72 -10.37 23.57
C LYS A 152 -34.60 -9.38 23.97
N GLY A 153 -33.54 -9.89 24.60
CA GLY A 153 -32.42 -9.09 25.10
C GLY A 153 -31.68 -8.40 23.96
N VAL A 154 -31.87 -7.09 23.87
CA VAL A 154 -31.07 -6.16 23.08
C VAL A 154 -29.81 -5.87 23.90
N VAL A 155 -28.63 -6.13 23.34
CA VAL A 155 -27.37 -5.60 23.87
C VAL A 155 -27.41 -4.10 23.64
N HIS A 156 -27.58 -3.32 24.71
CA HIS A 156 -27.41 -1.88 24.67
C HIS A 156 -25.92 -1.58 24.52
N VAL A 157 -25.50 -1.29 23.29
CA VAL A 157 -24.28 -0.53 23.02
C VAL A 157 -24.57 0.89 23.49
N ASP A 158 -23.76 1.39 24.42
CA ASP A 158 -23.90 2.74 24.96
C ASP A 158 -23.67 3.76 23.84
N THR A 159 -24.76 4.21 23.21
CA THR A 159 -24.76 5.36 22.29
C THR A 159 -24.79 6.64 23.11
N THR A 160 -23.71 6.94 23.83
CA THR A 160 -23.47 8.31 24.26
C THR A 160 -22.90 9.08 23.06
N LEU A 161 -23.81 9.52 22.21
CA LEU A 161 -23.59 10.61 21.26
C LEU A 161 -23.30 11.87 22.09
N GLU A 162 -22.04 12.07 22.45
CA GLU A 162 -21.57 13.42 22.76
C GLU A 162 -21.80 14.28 21.52
N LYS A 163 -22.51 15.38 21.73
CA LYS A 163 -23.10 16.24 20.71
C LYS A 163 -22.06 16.61 19.65
N GLU A 164 -22.38 16.25 18.41
CA GLU A 164 -21.69 16.76 17.22
C GLU A 164 -21.80 18.28 17.20
N ASP A 165 -20.70 18.96 17.44
CA ASP A 165 -20.50 20.28 16.88
C ASP A 165 -20.42 20.09 15.36
N THR A 166 -21.51 20.40 14.68
CA THR A 166 -21.67 20.36 13.22
C THR A 166 -20.71 21.35 12.57
N LEU A 167 -19.49 20.93 12.33
CA LEU A 167 -18.66 21.47 11.26
C LEU A 167 -19.02 20.70 9.98
N SER A 168 -19.30 21.45 8.92
CA SER A 168 -19.95 21.00 7.69
C SER A 168 -19.34 19.72 7.12
N TYR A 169 -19.99 18.58 7.36
CA TYR A 169 -19.73 17.36 6.61
C TYR A 169 -20.15 17.62 5.17
N ASP A 170 -19.20 17.56 4.24
CA ASP A 170 -19.51 17.67 2.83
C ASP A 170 -20.34 16.44 2.46
N ASN A 171 -21.63 16.63 2.20
CA ASN A 171 -22.59 15.56 1.93
C ASN A 171 -22.18 14.65 0.74
N SER A 172 -21.17 15.06 -0.04
CA SER A 172 -20.56 14.35 -1.15
C SER A 172 -19.76 13.10 -0.75
N ASP A 173 -19.05 13.07 0.39
CA ASP A 173 -18.19 11.92 0.74
C ASP A 173 -19.03 10.65 1.03
N ASN A 174 -20.23 10.81 1.60
CA ASN A 174 -21.16 9.70 1.84
C ASN A 174 -21.63 9.01 0.54
N MET A 175 -21.56 9.69 -0.61
CA MET A 175 -21.91 9.11 -1.90
C MET A 175 -20.84 8.11 -2.36
N PHE A 176 -19.57 8.39 -2.05
CA PHE A 176 -18.44 7.57 -2.46
C PHE A 176 -17.92 6.66 -1.35
N CYS A 177 -18.33 6.84 -0.10
CA CYS A 177 -18.04 5.94 1.01
C CYS A 177 -19.19 5.83 2.00
N ASN A 178 -19.81 4.65 2.08
CA ASN A 178 -20.87 4.29 3.01
C ASN A 178 -20.80 2.80 3.38
N LYS A 179 -21.74 2.35 4.21
CA LYS A 179 -21.77 0.98 4.77
C LYS A 179 -21.84 -0.12 3.70
N GLU A 180 -22.45 0.15 2.57
CA GLU A 180 -22.64 -0.84 1.49
C GLU A 180 -21.53 -0.74 0.46
N TYR A 181 -21.08 0.48 0.15
CA TYR A 181 -20.13 0.75 -0.91
C TYR A 181 -19.13 1.84 -0.50
N CYS A 182 -17.83 1.57 -0.66
CA CYS A 182 -16.81 2.59 -0.47
C CYS A 182 -15.71 2.50 -1.54
N ASN A 183 -15.58 3.58 -2.30
CA ASN A 183 -14.52 3.82 -3.25
C ASN A 183 -14.38 5.34 -3.48
N ARG A 184 -13.51 5.97 -2.69
CA ARG A 184 -13.19 7.40 -2.79
C ARG A 184 -12.37 7.76 -4.03
N LEU A 185 -11.77 6.78 -4.71
CA LEU A 185 -10.99 6.99 -5.94
C LEU A 185 -11.87 7.40 -7.13
N LYS A 186 -13.20 7.25 -7.03
CA LYS A 186 -14.15 7.73 -8.06
C LYS A 186 -14.40 9.23 -8.00
N ASP A 187 -13.94 9.90 -6.94
CA ASP A 187 -14.04 11.35 -6.80
C ASP A 187 -12.65 11.95 -6.95
N GLU A 188 -12.35 12.52 -8.13
CA GLU A 188 -11.05 13.13 -8.45
C GLU A 188 -10.73 14.34 -7.55
N ASN A 189 -11.74 14.96 -6.92
CA ASN A 189 -11.54 16.09 -6.02
C ASN A 189 -11.35 15.67 -4.55
N ASN A 190 -11.48 14.37 -4.23
CA ASN A 190 -11.33 13.89 -2.87
C ASN A 190 -9.87 14.01 -2.40
N CYS A 191 -9.65 14.39 -1.15
CA CYS A 191 -8.30 14.43 -0.59
C CYS A 191 -7.59 13.07 -0.70
N ILE A 192 -8.30 11.98 -0.41
CA ILE A 192 -7.73 10.62 -0.42
C ILE A 192 -7.41 10.15 -1.84
N SER A 193 -8.20 10.52 -2.85
CA SER A 193 -7.91 10.12 -4.24
C SER A 193 -6.68 10.83 -4.82
N ASN A 194 -6.33 12.00 -4.27
CA ASN A 194 -5.13 12.75 -4.64
C ASN A 194 -3.85 12.22 -3.96
N LEU A 195 -3.97 11.28 -3.00
CA LEU A 195 -2.83 10.55 -2.47
C LEU A 195 -2.38 9.49 -3.49
N GLN A 196 -1.47 9.87 -4.39
CA GLN A 196 -0.95 9.00 -5.46
C GLN A 196 -0.31 7.70 -4.92
N VAL A 197 -0.34 6.65 -5.73
CA VAL A 197 0.36 5.39 -5.46
C VAL A 197 1.86 5.63 -5.45
N GLU A 198 2.57 4.98 -4.52
CA GLU A 198 4.02 5.07 -4.38
C GLU A 198 4.64 3.68 -4.58
N ASP A 199 5.93 3.67 -4.95
CA ASP A 199 6.71 2.45 -5.09
C ASP A 199 7.83 2.41 -4.03
N GLN A 200 7.81 1.38 -3.17
CA GLN A 200 8.81 1.20 -2.11
C GLN A 200 10.21 0.79 -2.62
N GLY A 201 10.39 0.53 -3.91
CA GLY A 201 11.60 0.00 -4.52
C GLY A 201 11.95 -1.40 -4.02
N ASN A 202 13.25 -1.73 -3.98
CA ASN A 202 13.76 -3.06 -3.61
C ASN A 202 14.28 -3.09 -2.16
N CYS A 203 13.47 -2.58 -1.23
CA CYS A 203 13.65 -2.72 0.22
C CYS A 203 12.35 -3.20 0.90
N ASP A 204 12.48 -3.89 2.03
CA ASP A 204 11.42 -4.41 2.88
C ASP A 204 10.80 -3.32 3.78
N THR A 205 10.28 -2.26 3.17
CA THR A 205 9.77 -1.05 3.86
C THR A 205 8.25 -0.87 3.81
N SER A 206 7.47 -1.89 3.40
CA SER A 206 6.00 -1.77 3.30
C SER A 206 5.31 -1.37 4.61
N TRP A 207 5.90 -1.73 5.76
CA TRP A 207 5.43 -1.31 7.08
C TRP A 207 5.40 0.22 7.23
N ILE A 208 6.31 0.95 6.58
CA ILE A 208 6.34 2.41 6.54
C ILE A 208 5.24 2.93 5.62
N PHE A 209 5.17 2.42 4.39
CA PHE A 209 4.24 2.91 3.37
C PHE A 209 2.77 2.72 3.78
N ALA A 210 2.43 1.55 4.33
CA ALA A 210 1.07 1.30 4.81
C ALA A 210 0.74 2.18 6.03
N SER A 211 1.67 2.32 6.99
CA SER A 211 1.45 3.12 8.20
C SER A 211 1.34 4.62 7.89
N LYS A 212 2.20 5.14 7.01
CA LYS A 212 2.15 6.55 6.63
C LYS A 212 0.91 6.86 5.81
N TYR A 213 0.52 6.00 4.87
CA TYR A 213 -0.71 6.18 4.09
C TYR A 213 -1.93 6.19 5.01
N HIS A 214 -1.94 5.31 6.01
CA HIS A 214 -2.98 5.33 7.04
C HIS A 214 -3.10 6.69 7.72
N LEU A 215 -1.98 7.27 8.17
CA LEU A 215 -1.95 8.60 8.78
C LEU A 215 -2.29 9.72 7.79
N GLU A 216 -1.85 9.63 6.53
CA GLU A 216 -2.21 10.56 5.45
C GLU A 216 -3.73 10.59 5.22
N THR A 217 -4.40 9.42 5.20
CA THR A 217 -5.86 9.37 5.08
C THR A 217 -6.58 9.94 6.32
N ILE A 218 -6.06 9.71 7.54
CA ILE A 218 -6.59 10.34 8.76
C ILE A 218 -6.48 11.87 8.67
N ARG A 219 -5.35 12.38 8.18
CA ARG A 219 -5.14 13.82 7.97
C ARG A 219 -6.13 14.36 6.94
N CYS A 220 -6.38 13.66 5.84
CA CYS A 220 -7.43 14.03 4.88
C CYS A 220 -8.81 14.10 5.54
N MET A 221 -9.19 13.13 6.37
CA MET A 221 -10.47 13.12 7.08
C MET A 221 -10.60 14.25 8.12
N LYS A 222 -9.47 14.81 8.58
CA LYS A 222 -9.40 16.01 9.43
C LYS A 222 -9.34 17.33 8.63
N GLY A 223 -9.39 17.28 7.29
CA GLY A 223 -9.38 18.46 6.43
C GLY A 223 -8.00 19.06 6.15
N TYR A 224 -6.92 18.30 6.37
CA TYR A 224 -5.60 18.69 5.89
C TYR A 224 -5.44 18.36 4.40
N GLU A 225 -4.54 19.09 3.73
CA GLU A 225 -4.12 18.80 2.37
C GLU A 225 -3.49 17.40 2.25
N PRO A 226 -3.57 16.74 1.06
CA PRO A 226 -3.01 15.42 0.79
C PRO A 226 -1.48 15.45 0.65
N THR A 227 -0.79 16.00 1.64
CA THR A 227 0.68 16.06 1.68
C THR A 227 1.25 14.71 2.13
N LYS A 228 2.10 14.13 1.28
CA LYS A 228 2.78 12.87 1.52
C LYS A 228 3.82 12.98 2.64
N ILE A 229 3.87 11.97 3.51
CA ILE A 229 4.88 11.82 4.56
C ILE A 229 6.16 11.23 3.97
N SER A 230 7.32 11.77 4.36
CA SER A 230 8.63 11.23 3.99
C SER A 230 8.83 9.82 4.56
N ALA A 231 8.70 8.81 3.70
CA ALA A 231 8.98 7.42 4.07
C ALA A 231 10.46 7.23 4.44
N LEU A 232 11.36 7.96 3.76
CA LEU A 232 12.80 7.85 3.94
C LEU A 232 13.24 8.37 5.32
N TYR A 233 12.57 9.41 5.83
CA TYR A 233 12.82 9.90 7.19
C TYR A 233 12.53 8.81 8.21
N VAL A 234 11.37 8.14 8.10
CA VAL A 234 10.99 7.05 9.02
C VAL A 234 11.94 5.86 8.88
N ALA A 235 12.40 5.55 7.66
CA ALA A 235 13.36 4.46 7.45
C ALA A 235 14.70 4.74 8.18
N ASN A 236 15.20 5.97 8.09
CA ASN A 236 16.55 6.32 8.53
C ASN A 236 16.62 6.87 9.97
N CYS A 237 15.51 7.33 10.54
CA CYS A 237 15.44 7.94 11.87
C CYS A 237 14.80 7.01 12.90
N TYR A 238 15.63 6.37 13.71
CA TYR A 238 15.20 5.52 14.80
C TYR A 238 16.21 5.54 15.95
N LYS A 239 15.72 5.30 17.17
CA LYS A 239 16.58 5.09 18.34
C LYS A 239 16.88 3.60 18.48
N GLY A 240 18.07 3.28 19.01
CA GLY A 240 18.51 1.91 19.26
C GLY A 240 19.76 1.53 18.47
N GLU A 241 20.00 0.23 18.38
CA GLU A 241 21.12 -0.35 17.61
C GLU A 241 20.85 -0.23 16.11
N HIS A 242 21.92 -0.11 15.33
CA HIS A 242 21.85 -0.06 13.88
C HIS A 242 21.17 -1.33 13.32
N LYS A 243 20.17 -1.14 12.46
CA LYS A 243 19.43 -2.21 11.78
C LYS A 243 19.64 -2.11 10.27
N ASP A 244 19.57 -3.24 9.58
CA ASP A 244 19.51 -3.24 8.12
C ASP A 244 18.10 -2.84 7.67
N ARG A 245 17.91 -1.55 7.40
CA ARG A 245 16.59 -0.99 7.10
C ARG A 245 16.08 -1.35 5.71
N CYS A 246 16.94 -1.86 4.82
CA CYS A 246 16.52 -2.28 3.50
C CYS A 246 16.12 -3.76 3.49
N ASP A 247 16.87 -4.61 4.18
CA ASP A 247 16.64 -6.07 4.13
C ASP A 247 15.81 -6.60 5.31
N GLU A 248 15.66 -5.83 6.40
CA GLU A 248 14.84 -6.20 7.54
C GLU A 248 13.63 -5.26 7.71
N GLY A 249 12.44 -5.83 7.55
CA GLY A 249 11.18 -5.16 7.82
C GLY A 249 10.89 -4.91 9.30
N SER A 250 9.73 -4.34 9.57
CA SER A 250 9.24 -4.07 10.92
C SER A 250 7.71 -4.03 10.96
N SER A 251 7.12 -3.28 11.88
CA SER A 251 5.67 -3.21 12.08
C SER A 251 5.18 -1.77 12.30
N PRO A 252 3.85 -1.53 12.18
CA PRO A 252 3.26 -0.23 12.52
C PRO A 252 3.55 0.23 13.96
N MET A 253 3.91 -0.68 14.86
CA MET A 253 4.31 -0.34 16.22
C MET A 253 5.62 0.46 16.24
N GLU A 254 6.61 0.09 15.40
CA GLU A 254 7.86 0.87 15.29
C GLU A 254 7.60 2.24 14.63
N PHE A 255 6.65 2.33 13.70
CA PHE A 255 6.25 3.60 13.09
C PHE A 255 5.74 4.60 14.16
N LEU A 256 4.86 4.14 15.05
CA LEU A 256 4.37 4.95 16.17
C LEU A 256 5.49 5.29 17.16
N GLN A 257 6.39 4.34 17.44
CA GLN A 257 7.54 4.58 18.31
C GLN A 257 8.47 5.68 17.74
N ILE A 258 8.73 5.67 16.43
CA ILE A 258 9.50 6.72 15.76
C ILE A 258 8.82 8.08 15.88
N ILE A 259 7.50 8.13 15.71
CA ILE A 259 6.72 9.36 15.91
C ILE A 259 6.88 9.89 17.34
N GLU A 260 6.81 9.02 18.36
CA GLU A 260 7.02 9.45 19.75
C GLU A 260 8.44 9.93 20.03
N ASP A 261 9.41 9.23 19.45
CA ASP A 261 10.82 9.46 19.74
C ASP A 261 11.36 10.74 19.11
N TYR A 262 10.86 11.09 17.93
CA TYR A 262 11.32 12.22 17.14
C TYR A 262 10.34 13.39 17.12
N GLY A 263 9.03 13.14 17.29
CA GLY A 263 8.00 14.18 17.28
C GLY A 263 7.86 14.94 15.96
N PHE A 264 8.46 14.44 14.88
CA PHE A 264 8.55 15.14 13.60
C PHE A 264 8.36 14.16 12.44
N LEU A 265 7.49 14.53 11.49
CA LEU A 265 7.30 13.81 10.22
C LEU A 265 7.42 14.80 9.06
N PRO A 266 8.53 14.81 8.31
CA PRO A 266 8.69 15.70 7.17
C PRO A 266 7.73 15.37 6.03
N ALA A 267 7.47 16.34 5.17
CA ALA A 267 6.84 16.08 3.88
C ALA A 267 7.80 15.32 2.94
N GLU A 268 7.25 14.52 2.02
CA GLU A 268 8.01 13.79 0.99
C GLU A 268 8.91 14.74 0.17
N SER A 269 8.44 15.95 -0.14
CA SER A 269 9.23 16.96 -0.85
C SER A 269 10.41 17.52 -0.04
N ASN A 270 10.41 17.37 1.29
CA ASN A 270 11.53 17.78 2.13
C ASN A 270 12.65 16.73 2.16
N TYR A 271 12.29 15.45 2.13
CA TYR A 271 13.25 14.35 2.10
C TYR A 271 12.68 13.18 1.28
N PRO A 272 12.86 13.20 -0.05
CA PRO A 272 12.18 12.27 -0.94
C PRO A 272 12.78 10.87 -0.90
N TYR A 273 11.90 9.89 -1.06
CA TYR A 273 12.23 8.48 -1.01
C TYR A 273 12.97 8.01 -2.26
N ASN A 274 14.00 7.20 -2.03
CA ASN A 274 14.57 6.29 -3.01
C ASN A 274 15.14 5.10 -2.23
N TYR A 275 14.91 3.88 -2.71
CA TYR A 275 15.32 2.66 -2.00
C TYR A 275 16.84 2.62 -1.72
N VAL A 276 17.68 3.19 -2.61
CA VAL A 276 19.15 3.21 -2.41
C VAL A 276 19.59 4.08 -1.23
N LYS A 277 18.72 4.98 -0.76
CA LYS A 277 19.00 5.88 0.38
C LYS A 277 18.50 5.30 1.71
N VAL A 278 17.83 4.15 1.68
CA VAL A 278 17.38 3.46 2.89
C VAL A 278 18.59 2.93 3.63
N GLY A 279 18.71 3.27 4.91
CA GLY A 279 19.89 2.98 5.74
C GLY A 279 20.93 4.10 5.81
N GLU A 280 20.73 5.22 5.11
CA GLU A 280 21.54 6.42 5.31
C GLU A 280 21.35 7.01 6.73
N GLN A 281 22.24 7.93 7.10
CA GLN A 281 22.13 8.63 8.38
C GLN A 281 20.84 9.45 8.45
N CYS A 282 20.12 9.38 9.58
CA CYS A 282 18.98 10.25 9.86
C CYS A 282 19.34 11.73 9.59
N PRO A 283 18.62 12.42 8.68
CA PRO A 283 18.95 13.78 8.32
C PRO A 283 18.67 14.74 9.47
N LYS A 284 19.42 15.85 9.50
CA LYS A 284 19.08 16.98 10.37
C LYS A 284 17.82 17.65 9.81
N VAL A 285 16.83 17.89 10.67
CA VAL A 285 15.63 18.65 10.30
C VAL A 285 16.02 20.10 10.04
N GLU A 286 15.62 20.61 8.87
CA GLU A 286 15.86 22.00 8.45
C GLU A 286 14.67 22.90 8.80
N ASP A 287 14.92 24.19 9.02
CA ASP A 287 13.91 25.16 9.50
C ASP A 287 12.71 25.33 8.54
N HIS A 288 12.89 25.02 7.25
CA HIS A 288 11.85 25.14 6.22
C HIS A 288 11.01 23.86 6.03
N TRP A 289 11.31 22.79 6.77
CA TRP A 289 10.59 21.53 6.66
C TRP A 289 9.21 21.60 7.30
N MET A 290 8.22 21.00 6.63
CA MET A 290 6.87 20.87 7.17
C MET A 290 6.82 19.71 8.16
N ASN A 291 6.21 19.92 9.34
CA ASN A 291 5.92 18.84 10.28
C ASN A 291 4.48 18.34 10.11
N LEU A 292 4.29 17.19 9.48
CA LEU A 292 2.99 16.54 9.32
C LEU A 292 2.47 15.88 10.61
N TRP A 293 3.28 15.84 11.66
CA TRP A 293 2.89 15.43 13.00
C TRP A 293 2.65 16.63 13.95
N ASP A 294 2.64 17.87 13.44
CA ASP A 294 2.43 19.04 14.30
C ASP A 294 1.09 18.95 15.06
N ASN A 295 1.14 19.18 16.37
CA ASN A 295 0.02 19.01 17.32
C ASN A 295 -0.56 17.57 17.42
N GLY A 296 0.10 16.57 16.84
CA GLY A 296 -0.27 15.17 16.94
C GLY A 296 -0.12 14.62 18.36
N LYS A 297 -1.02 13.73 18.74
CA LYS A 297 -0.96 13.01 20.02
C LYS A 297 -1.28 11.54 19.78
N ILE A 298 -0.43 10.67 20.33
CA ILE A 298 -0.68 9.23 20.34
C ILE A 298 -1.63 8.91 21.49
N LEU A 299 -2.78 8.34 21.17
CA LEU A 299 -3.80 7.94 22.15
C LEU A 299 -3.52 6.52 22.64
N HIS A 300 -3.92 6.23 23.88
CA HIS A 300 -3.82 4.89 24.45
C HIS A 300 -5.20 4.50 24.98
N ASN A 301 -5.88 3.61 24.26
CA ASN A 301 -7.17 3.08 24.70
C ASN A 301 -6.95 1.96 25.72
N LYS A 302 -8.03 1.55 26.40
CA LYS A 302 -7.99 0.37 27.26
C LYS A 302 -8.10 -0.88 26.38
N ASN A 303 -7.50 -1.97 26.85
CA ASN A 303 -7.61 -3.26 26.18
C ASN A 303 -9.07 -3.71 26.14
N GLU A 304 -9.59 -3.91 24.95
CA GLU A 304 -10.91 -4.48 24.69
C GLU A 304 -10.78 -5.99 24.40
N PRO A 305 -11.78 -6.80 24.76
CA PRO A 305 -11.75 -8.22 24.46
C PRO A 305 -11.82 -8.45 22.94
N ASN A 306 -10.93 -9.31 22.45
CA ASN A 306 -10.76 -9.67 21.03
C ASN A 306 -10.01 -8.64 20.16
N SER A 307 -9.37 -7.64 20.77
CA SER A 307 -8.40 -6.76 20.11
C SER A 307 -7.03 -6.82 20.79
N LEU A 308 -6.00 -6.54 19.99
CA LEU A 308 -4.65 -6.26 20.46
C LEU A 308 -4.52 -4.74 20.56
N ASP A 309 -4.67 -4.19 21.76
CA ASP A 309 -4.58 -2.77 22.01
C ASP A 309 -3.19 -2.39 22.51
N GLY A 310 -2.65 -1.31 21.98
CA GLY A 310 -1.40 -0.74 22.44
C GLY A 310 -1.38 0.77 22.31
N LYS A 311 -0.22 1.35 22.58
CA LYS A 311 -0.03 2.79 22.48
C LYS A 311 -0.16 3.23 21.02
N GLY A 312 -1.28 3.87 20.68
CA GLY A 312 -1.56 4.42 19.36
C GLY A 312 -2.23 3.50 18.36
N TYR A 313 -2.54 2.25 18.73
CA TYR A 313 -3.12 1.29 17.80
C TYR A 313 -4.11 0.33 18.46
N THR A 314 -5.01 -0.20 17.62
CA THR A 314 -5.87 -1.35 17.89
C THR A 314 -5.74 -2.28 16.70
N ALA A 315 -5.38 -3.53 16.92
CA ALA A 315 -5.25 -4.55 15.88
C ALA A 315 -6.27 -5.68 16.08
N TYR A 316 -6.71 -6.26 14.96
CA TYR A 316 -7.70 -7.33 14.91
C TYR A 316 -7.18 -8.46 14.00
N GLU A 317 -7.20 -9.69 14.51
CA GLU A 317 -6.76 -10.88 13.78
C GLU A 317 -7.96 -11.63 13.21
N SER A 318 -8.00 -11.88 11.90
CA SER A 318 -9.16 -12.55 11.27
C SER A 318 -9.42 -13.96 11.82
N GLU A 319 -8.36 -14.68 12.23
CA GLU A 319 -8.49 -16.00 12.86
C GLU A 319 -9.35 -15.93 14.13
N ARG A 320 -9.27 -14.85 14.92
CA ARG A 320 -10.11 -14.67 16.12
C ARG A 320 -11.58 -14.42 15.81
N PHE A 321 -11.89 -14.07 14.56
CA PHE A 321 -13.23 -13.82 14.07
C PHE A 321 -13.72 -14.95 13.14
N HIS A 322 -13.07 -16.13 13.15
CA HIS A 322 -13.42 -17.22 12.22
C HIS A 322 -14.91 -17.60 12.25
N ASP A 323 -15.55 -17.57 13.43
CA ASP A 323 -16.98 -17.85 13.61
C ASP A 323 -17.88 -16.62 13.47
N ASN A 324 -17.31 -15.42 13.30
CA ASN A 324 -18.06 -14.16 13.22
C ASN A 324 -17.38 -13.14 12.27
N MET A 325 -17.13 -13.58 11.04
CA MET A 325 -16.50 -12.73 10.01
C MET A 325 -17.32 -11.49 9.67
N ASP A 326 -18.64 -11.51 9.84
CA ASP A 326 -19.49 -10.34 9.63
C ASP A 326 -19.13 -9.19 10.59
N ALA A 327 -18.78 -9.50 11.85
CA ALA A 327 -18.30 -8.50 12.80
C ALA A 327 -16.94 -7.93 12.37
N PHE A 328 -16.02 -8.78 11.93
CA PHE A 328 -14.71 -8.35 11.42
C PHE A 328 -14.84 -7.41 10.21
N VAL A 329 -15.68 -7.77 9.24
CA VAL A 329 -15.99 -6.92 8.07
C VAL A 329 -16.61 -5.58 8.50
N LYS A 330 -17.52 -5.60 9.47
CA LYS A 330 -18.15 -4.39 9.99
C LYS A 330 -17.14 -3.45 10.64
N ILE A 331 -16.20 -3.98 11.44
CA ILE A 331 -15.12 -3.21 12.05
C ILE A 331 -14.32 -2.50 10.94
N ILE A 332 -13.83 -3.24 9.93
CA ILE A 332 -13.04 -2.67 8.83
C ILE A 332 -13.83 -1.58 8.09
N LYS A 333 -15.08 -1.84 7.71
CA LYS A 333 -15.92 -0.87 7.01
C LYS A 333 -16.10 0.43 7.82
N THR A 334 -16.39 0.30 9.12
CA THR A 334 -16.54 1.45 10.01
C THR A 334 -15.26 2.27 10.07
N GLU A 335 -14.11 1.62 10.22
CA GLU A 335 -12.82 2.29 10.28
C GLU A 335 -12.42 2.95 8.94
N VAL A 336 -12.68 2.31 7.80
CA VAL A 336 -12.44 2.90 6.48
C VAL A 336 -13.30 4.13 6.22
N MET A 337 -14.57 4.11 6.69
CA MET A 337 -15.43 5.29 6.59
C MET A 337 -14.94 6.41 7.51
N ASN A 338 -14.58 6.06 8.75
CA ASN A 338 -14.45 7.03 9.83
C ASN A 338 -13.07 7.62 10.00
N LYS A 339 -11.99 6.84 9.79
CA LYS A 339 -10.71 7.12 10.46
C LYS A 339 -10.30 8.58 10.33
N ARG A 340 -10.43 9.21 11.50
CA ARG A 340 -10.67 10.62 11.80
C ARG A 340 -9.66 11.11 12.78
#